data_AF-A0A7X0HSC3-F1
#
_entry.id   AF-A0A7X0HSC3-F1
#
_cell.length_a   1.000
_cell.length_b   1.000
_cell.length_c   1.000
_cell.angle_alpha   90.00
_cell.angle_beta   90.00
_cell.angle_gamma   90.00
#
_symmetry.space_group_name_H-M   'P 1'
#
loop_
_entity.id
_entity.type
_entity.pdbx_description
1 polymer ?
#
loop_
_entity_poly.entity_id
_entity_poly.type
_entity_poly.pdbx_seq_one_letter_code
_entity_poly.pdbx_strand_id
1 'polypeptide(L)'
;MIGIMDKAGDQMQRVKQYYEKMIDFKGYGIVTLCASIFFYLGLIIPSAAKSQIEITVMMAGSIVFLFGSIFFFSSSTTYRKKLLETEEGQEYLFKKENIS
;
A
#
# COMPACT_ATOMS: atom_id res chain seq x y z
N MET A 1 28.58 -27.00 4.54
CA MET A 1 27.21 -27.42 4.19
C MET A 1 26.17 -26.78 5.11
N ILE A 2 26.32 -26.86 6.45
CA ILE A 2 25.40 -26.23 7.43
C ILE A 2 25.29 -24.69 7.26
N GLY A 3 26.39 -23.97 7.08
CA GLY A 3 26.36 -22.50 6.95
C GLY A 3 25.76 -21.94 5.65
N ILE A 4 25.59 -22.77 4.60
CA ILE A 4 24.94 -22.33 3.35
C ILE A 4 23.41 -22.46 3.48
N MET A 5 22.93 -23.50 4.16
CA MET A 5 21.52 -23.73 4.40
C MET A 5 20.92 -22.69 5.36
N ASP A 6 21.69 -22.26 6.37
CA ASP A 6 21.28 -21.20 7.31
C ASP A 6 21.07 -19.84 6.60
N LYS A 7 22.00 -19.48 5.69
CA LYS A 7 21.86 -18.26 4.86
C LYS A 7 20.67 -18.34 3.91
N ALA A 8 20.42 -19.48 3.28
CA ALA A 8 19.29 -19.65 2.36
C ALA A 8 17.94 -19.49 3.09
N GLY A 9 17.84 -20.00 4.33
CA GLY A 9 16.66 -19.81 5.18
C GLY A 9 16.38 -18.35 5.51
N ASP A 10 17.42 -17.59 5.89
CA ASP A 10 17.31 -16.15 6.19
C ASP A 10 16.87 -15.33 4.97
N GLN A 11 17.42 -15.62 3.78
CA GLN A 11 17.02 -14.92 2.54
C GLN A 11 15.56 -15.16 2.19
N MET A 12 15.09 -16.41 2.26
CA MET A 12 13.69 -16.75 1.97
C MET A 12 12.73 -16.06 2.93
N GLN A 13 13.09 -15.95 4.21
CA GLN A 13 12.30 -15.22 5.20
C GLN A 13 12.22 -13.72 4.88
N ARG A 14 13.33 -13.10 4.47
CA ARG A 14 13.35 -11.67 4.08
C ARG A 14 12.50 -11.39 2.85
N VAL A 15 12.59 -12.25 1.82
CA VAL A 15 11.75 -12.16 0.61
C VAL A 15 10.28 -12.23 0.97
N LYS A 16 9.88 -13.19 1.80
CA LYS A 16 8.50 -13.30 2.28
C LYS A 16 8.03 -12.03 3.00
N GLN A 17 8.85 -11.48 3.90
CA GLN A 17 8.51 -10.25 4.64
C GLN A 17 8.35 -9.04 3.72
N TYR A 18 9.19 -8.90 2.69
CA TYR A 18 9.03 -7.82 1.70
C TYR A 18 7.74 -7.96 0.90
N TYR A 19 7.37 -9.18 0.53
CA TYR A 19 6.11 -9.44 -0.16
C TYR A 19 4.90 -9.11 0.72
N GLU A 20 4.89 -9.56 1.97
CA GLU A 20 3.81 -9.27 2.92
C GLU A 20 3.66 -7.75 3.12
N LYS A 21 4.76 -7.04 3.37
CA LYS A 21 4.74 -5.56 3.47
C LYS A 21 4.24 -4.90 2.19
N MET A 22 4.66 -5.38 1.02
CA MET A 22 4.19 -4.85 -0.27
C MET A 22 2.66 -4.94 -0.38
N ILE A 23 2.07 -6.09 -0.03
CA ILE A 23 0.63 -6.33 -0.07
C ILE A 23 -0.10 -5.47 0.97
N ASP A 24 0.41 -5.40 2.20
CA ASP A 24 -0.18 -4.58 3.26
C ASP A 24 -0.23 -3.09 2.86
N PHE A 25 0.89 -2.55 2.38
CA PHE A 25 0.94 -1.17 1.90
C PHE A 25 0.03 -0.92 0.71
N LYS A 26 -0.12 -1.89 -0.21
CA LYS A 26 -1.08 -1.79 -1.31
C LYS A 26 -2.52 -1.73 -0.77
N GLY A 27 -2.86 -2.59 0.19
CA GLY A 27 -4.16 -2.62 0.85
C GLY A 27 -4.48 -1.32 1.57
N TYR A 28 -3.56 -0.82 2.41
CA TYR A 28 -3.73 0.47 3.08
C TYR A 28 -3.84 1.63 2.09
N GLY A 29 -3.08 1.61 1.00
CA GLY A 29 -3.20 2.58 -0.08
C GLY A 29 -4.62 2.63 -0.67
N ILE A 30 -5.22 1.46 -0.94
CA ILE A 30 -6.59 1.36 -1.48
C ILE A 30 -7.62 1.85 -0.47
N VAL A 31 -7.57 1.38 0.78
CA VAL A 31 -8.54 1.79 1.82
C VAL A 31 -8.49 3.30 2.05
N THR A 32 -7.30 3.87 2.13
CA THR A 32 -7.09 5.31 2.32
C THR A 32 -7.57 6.10 1.09
N LEU A 33 -7.38 5.57 -0.12
CA LEU A 33 -7.92 6.17 -1.35
C LEU A 33 -9.45 6.19 -1.33
N CYS A 34 -10.08 5.08 -0.96
CA CYS A 34 -11.53 5.00 -0.83
C CYS A 34 -12.04 6.02 0.20
N ALA A 35 -11.38 6.14 1.36
CA ALA A 35 -11.72 7.15 2.36
C ALA A 35 -11.66 8.58 1.78
N SER A 36 -10.59 8.92 1.04
CA SER A 36 -10.48 10.21 0.34
C SER A 36 -11.67 10.46 -0.60
N ILE A 37 -12.06 9.45 -1.38
CA ILE A 37 -13.20 9.55 -2.30
C ILE A 37 -14.50 9.78 -1.52
N PHE A 38 -14.73 9.09 -0.41
CA PHE A 38 -15.91 9.31 0.43
C PHE A 38 -15.99 10.75 0.96
N PHE A 39 -14.89 11.32 1.47
CA PHE A 39 -14.88 12.72 1.92
C PHE A 39 -15.15 13.70 0.76
N TYR A 40 -14.59 13.43 -0.41
CA TYR A 40 -14.81 14.25 -1.60
C TYR A 40 -16.25 14.16 -2.13
N LEU A 41 -16.85 12.97 -2.13
CA LEU A 41 -18.27 12.79 -2.45
C LEU A 41 -19.16 13.54 -1.43
N GLY A 42 -18.81 13.46 -0.15
CA GLY A 42 -19.45 14.24 0.92
C GLY A 42 -19.40 15.75 0.67
N LEU A 43 -18.39 16.26 -0.03
CA LEU A 43 -18.29 17.65 -0.45
C LEU A 43 -19.23 17.98 -1.63
N ILE A 44 -19.22 17.14 -2.69
CA ILE A 44 -19.98 17.39 -3.94
C ILE A 44 -21.50 17.25 -3.76
N ILE A 45 -21.97 16.32 -2.92
CA ILE A 45 -23.41 16.08 -2.77
C ILE A 45 -24.08 17.35 -2.22
N PRO A 46 -25.01 17.99 -2.96
CA PRO A 46 -25.71 19.15 -2.47
C PRO A 46 -26.58 18.75 -1.28
N SER A 47 -26.37 19.39 -0.15
CA SER A 47 -27.13 19.22 1.09
C SER A 47 -27.49 20.60 1.62
N ALA A 48 -28.52 20.69 2.46
CA ALA A 48 -28.91 21.92 3.15
C ALA A 48 -27.67 22.61 3.76
N ALA A 49 -27.67 23.95 3.75
CA ALA A 49 -26.53 24.83 4.03
C ALA A 49 -25.42 24.19 4.88
N LYS A 50 -24.42 23.61 4.21
CA LYS A 50 -23.21 23.11 4.87
C LYS A 50 -22.48 24.29 5.47
N SER A 51 -22.13 24.18 6.74
CA SER A 51 -21.29 25.17 7.39
C SER A 51 -19.91 25.22 6.72
N GLN A 52 -19.26 26.38 6.80
CA GLN A 52 -17.90 26.54 6.28
C GLN A 52 -16.91 25.54 6.93
N ILE A 53 -17.16 25.18 8.19
CA ILE A 53 -16.33 24.22 8.94
C ILE A 53 -16.48 22.82 8.36
N GLU A 54 -17.70 22.35 8.07
CA GLU A 54 -17.93 21.03 7.47
C GLU A 54 -17.25 20.92 6.10
N ILE A 55 -17.36 21.96 5.27
CA ILE A 55 -16.69 22.05 3.97
C ILE A 55 -15.18 21.93 4.14
N THR A 56 -14.59 22.72 5.05
CA THR A 56 -13.15 22.72 5.30
C THR A 56 -12.66 21.37 5.82
N VAL A 57 -13.37 20.73 6.75
CA VAL A 57 -13.00 19.43 7.31
C VAL A 57 -13.08 18.33 6.26
N MET A 58 -14.14 18.28 5.45
CA MET A 58 -14.25 17.29 4.37
C MET A 58 -13.18 17.48 3.29
N MET A 59 -12.90 18.72 2.91
CA MET A 59 -11.85 19.03 1.94
C MET A 59 -10.47 18.66 2.49
N ALA A 60 -10.13 19.11 3.69
CA ALA A 60 -8.86 18.79 4.34
C ALA A 60 -8.70 17.28 4.53
N GLY A 61 -9.76 16.59 4.95
CA GLY A 61 -9.79 15.12 5.06
C GLY A 61 -9.48 14.45 3.73
N SER A 62 -10.18 14.84 2.64
CA SER A 62 -9.92 14.28 1.31
C SER A 62 -8.46 14.43 0.89
N ILE A 63 -7.87 15.61 1.11
CA ILE A 63 -6.47 15.88 0.77
C ILE A 63 -5.53 15.00 1.59
N VAL A 64 -5.72 14.93 2.91
CA VAL A 64 -4.88 14.14 3.81
C VAL A 64 -4.93 12.65 3.45
N PHE A 65 -6.13 12.11 3.23
CA PHE A 65 -6.29 10.71 2.82
C PHE A 65 -5.72 10.44 1.42
N LEU A 66 -5.85 11.38 0.48
CA LEU A 66 -5.24 11.23 -0.85
C LEU A 66 -3.71 11.18 -0.77
N PHE A 67 -3.08 12.11 -0.05
CA PHE A 67 -1.62 12.09 0.14
C PHE A 67 -1.16 10.84 0.90
N GLY A 68 -1.92 10.40 1.91
CA GLY A 68 -1.66 9.14 2.63
C GLY A 68 -1.70 7.92 1.70
N SER A 69 -2.66 7.86 0.78
CA SER A 69 -2.77 6.79 -0.21
C SER A 69 -1.54 6.74 -1.13
N ILE A 70 -1.12 7.90 -1.64
CA ILE A 70 0.09 8.03 -2.48
C ILE A 70 1.33 7.53 -1.72
N PHE A 71 1.47 7.91 -0.44
CA PHE A 71 2.56 7.45 0.41
C PHE A 71 2.59 5.93 0.56
N PHE A 72 1.44 5.29 0.81
CA PHE A 72 1.35 3.84 0.92
C PHE A 72 1.63 3.13 -0.41
N PHE A 73 1.14 3.63 -1.54
CA PHE A 73 1.47 3.05 -2.85
C PHE A 73 2.94 3.20 -3.21
N SER A 74 3.56 4.33 -2.86
CA SER A 74 5.02 4.53 -3.03
C SER A 74 5.82 3.54 -2.17
N SER A 75 5.39 3.31 -0.93
CA SER A 75 5.99 2.32 -0.04
C SER A 75 5.85 0.90 -0.60
N SER A 76 4.65 0.52 -1.05
CA SER A 76 4.40 -0.78 -1.70
C SER A 76 5.30 -0.98 -2.93
N THR A 77 5.42 0.06 -3.77
CA THR A 77 6.31 0.04 -4.95
C THR A 77 7.77 -0.15 -4.55
N THR A 78 8.20 0.42 -3.43
CA THR A 78 9.57 0.26 -2.92
C THR A 78 9.85 -1.18 -2.52
N TYR A 79 8.92 -1.85 -1.83
CA TYR A 79 9.08 -3.28 -1.50
C TYR A 79 9.05 -4.17 -2.74
N ARG A 80 8.20 -3.85 -3.72
CA ARG A 80 8.21 -4.55 -5.01
C ARG A 80 9.56 -4.43 -5.72
N LYS A 81 10.16 -3.24 -5.73
CA LYS A 81 11.51 -3.02 -6.29
C LYS A 81 12.56 -3.87 -5.58
N LYS A 82 12.55 -3.91 -4.24
CA LYS A 82 13.46 -4.77 -3.44
C LYS A 82 13.34 -6.26 -3.77
N LEU A 83 12.13 -6.74 -4.06
CA LEU A 83 11.93 -8.12 -4.49
C LEU A 83 12.50 -8.38 -5.90
N LEU A 84 12.42 -7.39 -6.78
CA LEU A 84 12.98 -7.50 -8.14
C LEU A 84 14.51 -7.39 -8.19
N GLU A 85 15.18 -6.96 -7.12
CA GLU A 85 16.64 -6.87 -7.05
C GLU A 85 17.33 -8.24 -6.95
N THR A 86 16.60 -9.29 -6.57
CA THR A 86 17.13 -10.64 -6.31
C THR A 86 16.38 -11.69 -7.13
N GLU A 87 17.07 -12.75 -7.57
CA GLU A 87 16.45 -13.87 -8.31
C GLU A 87 15.39 -14.58 -7.47
N GLU A 88 15.66 -14.83 -6.18
CA GLU A 88 14.70 -15.47 -5.28
C GLU A 88 13.45 -14.62 -5.06
N GLY A 89 13.60 -13.29 -4.99
CA GLY A 89 12.49 -12.36 -4.87
C GLY A 89 11.64 -12.28 -6.13
N GLN A 90 12.25 -12.35 -7.32
CA GLN A 90 11.54 -12.43 -8.60
C GLN A 90 10.77 -13.75 -8.73
N GLU A 91 11.40 -14.87 -8.40
CA GLU A 91 10.76 -16.19 -8.40
C GLU A 91 9.57 -16.23 -7.43
N TYR A 92 9.75 -15.68 -6.23
CA TYR A 92 8.68 -15.60 -5.24
C TYR A 92 7.50 -14.74 -5.70
N LEU A 93 7.78 -13.58 -6.33
CA LEU A 93 6.74 -12.73 -6.93
C LEU A 93 5.99 -13.48 -8.03
N PHE A 94 6.71 -14.07 -8.99
CA PHE A 94 6.11 -14.83 -10.09
C PHE A 94 5.23 -15.98 -9.58
N LYS A 95 5.71 -16.71 -8.57
CA LYS A 95 4.97 -17.79 -7.92
C LYS A 95 3.69 -17.26 -7.27
N LYS A 96 3.72 -16.13 -6.58
CA LYS A 96 2.54 -15.58 -5.90
C LYS A 96 1.53 -14.93 -6.84
N GLU A 97 1.97 -14.33 -7.93
CA GLU A 97 1.09 -13.68 -8.92
C GLU A 97 0.38 -14.68 -9.84
N ASN A 98 0.94 -15.88 -10.07
CA ASN A 98 0.36 -16.91 -10.95
C ASN A 98 -0.37 -18.05 -10.19
N ILE A 99 -0.36 -18.05 -8.86
CA ILE A 99 -1.04 -19.06 -8.01
C ILE A 99 -2.24 -18.43 -7.27
N SER A 100 -2.47 -17.12 -7.42
CA SER A 100 -3.68 -16.43 -6.95
C SER A 100 -4.73 -16.35 -8.04
#